data_AF-A0A3N6G773-F1
#
_entry.id   AF-A0A3N6G773-F1
#
_cell.length_a   1.000
_cell.length_b   1.000
_cell.length_c   1.000
_cell.angle_alpha   90.00
_cell.angle_beta   90.00
_cell.angle_gamma   90.00
#
_symmetry.space_group_name_H-M   'P 1'
#
loop_
_entity.id
_entity.type
_entity.pdbx_description
1 polymer ?
#
loop_
_entity_poly.entity_id
_entity_poly.type
_entity_poly.pdbx_seq_one_letter_code
_entity_poly.pdbx_strand_id
1 'polypeptide(L)'
;MDDEHMQIGEVAARTELSLRTIRHYEEVGLVIPSARSQGGFRLYTETDVARLMVIRRMKPLGFTLDEMRDLLDITDRLDTAPSAVSTEREALLERMGVYEQAAARKIEDLRIQLTRAEDFATTLRTRLRNAPGEDTAARPAAHA
;
A
#
# COMPACT_ATOMS: atom_id res chain seq x y z
N MET A 1 15.15 20.05 16.72
CA MET A 1 13.76 20.23 16.27
C MET A 1 12.94 19.38 17.20
N ASP A 2 11.93 19.95 17.85
CA ASP A 2 11.04 19.16 18.70
C ASP A 2 10.28 18.22 17.77
N ASP A 3 10.72 16.95 17.69
CA ASP A 3 9.92 15.93 17.03
C ASP A 3 8.65 15.80 17.85
N GLU A 4 7.57 16.30 17.29
CA GLU A 4 6.24 16.19 17.87
C GLU A 4 5.90 14.70 17.98
N HIS A 5 5.89 14.21 19.21
CA HIS A 5 5.66 12.80 19.51
C HIS A 5 4.16 12.50 19.47
N MET A 6 3.76 11.67 18.50
CA MET A 6 2.38 11.27 18.27
C MET A 6 2.07 9.92 18.88
N GLN A 7 0.84 9.76 19.39
CA GLN A 7 0.37 8.44 19.82
C GLN A 7 -0.11 7.60 18.62
N ILE A 8 -0.14 6.28 18.79
CA ILE A 8 -0.57 5.34 17.74
C ILE A 8 -1.94 5.67 17.12
N GLY A 9 -2.86 6.26 17.88
CA GLY A 9 -4.19 6.67 17.39
C GLY A 9 -4.13 7.81 16.38
N GLU A 10 -3.29 8.80 16.64
CA GLU A 10 -3.04 9.92 15.72
C GLU A 10 -2.30 9.43 14.48
N VAL A 11 -1.30 8.57 14.65
CA VAL A 11 -0.57 7.95 13.53
C VAL A 11 -1.50 7.14 12.65
N ALA A 12 -2.45 6.39 13.23
CA ALA A 12 -3.47 5.66 12.48
C ALA A 12 -4.36 6.60 11.65
N ALA A 13 -4.78 7.73 12.21
CA ALA A 13 -5.57 8.72 11.49
C ALA A 13 -4.78 9.34 10.32
N ARG A 14 -3.51 9.72 10.55
CA ARG A 14 -2.64 10.34 9.54
C ARG A 14 -2.23 9.40 8.42
N THR A 15 -1.96 8.14 8.76
CA THR A 15 -1.51 7.14 7.79
C THR A 15 -2.68 6.40 7.13
N GLU A 16 -3.90 6.53 7.65
CA GLU A 16 -5.07 5.72 7.31
C GLU A 16 -4.84 4.21 7.48
N LEU A 17 -3.84 3.83 8.30
CA LEU A 17 -3.59 2.45 8.67
C LEU A 17 -4.37 2.11 9.94
N SER A 18 -4.88 0.89 10.01
CA SER A 18 -5.49 0.43 11.26
C SER A 18 -4.44 0.32 12.38
N LEU A 19 -4.86 0.51 13.62
CA LEU A 19 -4.01 0.25 14.80
C LEU A 19 -3.40 -1.15 14.77
N ARG A 20 -4.15 -2.15 14.28
CA ARG A 20 -3.67 -3.53 14.11
C ARG A 20 -2.54 -3.60 13.09
N THR A 21 -2.67 -2.90 11.97
CA THR A 21 -1.66 -2.86 10.91
C THR A 21 -0.36 -2.22 11.40
N ILE A 22 -0.46 -1.10 12.12
CA ILE A 22 0.72 -0.42 12.68
C ILE A 22 1.43 -1.32 13.69
N ARG A 23 0.69 -1.98 14.60
CA ARG A 23 1.28 -2.96 15.54
C ARG A 23 1.92 -4.13 14.82
N HIS A 24 1.30 -4.63 13.76
CA HIS A 24 1.88 -5.71 12.98
C HIS A 24 3.22 -5.28 12.35
N TYR A 25 3.30 -4.06 11.80
CA TYR A 25 4.57 -3.52 11.28
C TYR A 25 5.63 -3.31 12.38
N GLU A 26 5.22 -2.95 13.59
CA GLU A 26 6.12 -2.94 14.75
C GLU A 26 6.63 -4.35 15.11
N GLU A 27 5.73 -5.32 15.18
CA GLU A 27 6.07 -6.72 15.50
C GLU A 27 7.04 -7.33 14.49
N VAL A 28 6.90 -7.00 13.19
CA VAL A 28 7.82 -7.49 12.14
C VAL A 28 9.07 -6.62 11.96
N GLY A 29 9.25 -5.60 12.81
CA GLY A 29 10.44 -4.73 12.83
C GLY A 29 10.49 -3.70 11.69
N LEU A 30 9.38 -3.45 11.01
CA LEU A 30 9.31 -2.49 9.92
C LEU A 30 9.19 -1.04 10.41
N VAL A 31 8.70 -0.80 11.61
CA VAL A 31 8.65 0.53 12.25
C VAL A 31 8.85 0.34 13.74
N ILE A 32 9.70 1.15 14.37
CA ILE A 32 9.91 1.08 15.81
C ILE A 32 9.49 2.43 16.37
N PRO A 33 8.55 2.50 17.34
CA PRO A 33 8.18 3.77 17.94
C PRO A 33 9.42 4.42 18.54
N SER A 34 9.69 5.67 18.15
CA SER A 34 10.86 6.42 18.57
C SER A 34 10.96 6.60 20.10
N ALA A 35 9.83 6.60 20.80
CA ALA A 35 9.83 6.69 22.26
C ALA A 35 8.64 5.98 22.91
N ARG A 36 8.69 5.91 24.24
CA ARG A 36 7.54 5.57 25.08
C ARG A 36 7.32 6.68 26.10
N SER A 37 6.06 7.05 26.31
CA SER A 37 5.68 7.97 27.39
C SER A 37 5.91 7.34 28.76
N GLN A 38 5.89 8.15 29.81
CA GLN A 38 5.95 7.71 31.21
C GLN A 38 4.83 6.70 31.57
N GLY A 39 3.67 6.79 30.92
CA GLY A 39 2.55 5.84 31.09
C GLY A 39 2.66 4.57 30.23
N GLY A 40 3.76 4.38 29.50
CA GLY A 40 4.01 3.20 28.65
C GLY A 40 3.40 3.27 27.24
N PHE A 41 2.73 4.37 26.87
CA PHE A 41 2.18 4.57 25.53
C PHE A 41 3.31 4.73 24.49
N ARG A 42 3.09 4.16 23.30
CA ARG A 42 3.98 4.29 22.14
C ARG A 42 3.91 5.70 21.57
N LEU A 43 5.07 6.27 21.31
CA LEU A 43 5.23 7.58 20.71
C LEU A 43 6.02 7.46 19.41
N TYR A 44 5.49 8.09 18.37
CA TYR A 44 6.03 8.08 17.02
C TYR A 44 6.39 9.49 16.59
N THR A 45 7.47 9.63 15.83
CA THR A 45 7.90 10.91 15.25
C THR A 45 7.35 11.08 13.83
N GLU A 46 7.60 12.24 13.23
CA GLU A 46 7.30 12.45 11.81
C GLU A 46 8.05 11.47 10.90
N THR A 47 9.29 11.12 11.26
CA THR A 47 10.09 10.11 10.56
C THR A 47 9.41 8.74 10.59
N ASP A 48 8.85 8.34 11.73
CA ASP A 48 8.10 7.09 11.84
C ASP A 48 6.83 7.09 10.97
N VAL A 49 6.15 8.24 10.88
CA VAL A 49 4.97 8.41 10.03
C VAL A 49 5.36 8.34 8.54
N ALA A 50 6.44 9.00 8.13
CA ALA A 50 6.95 8.94 6.77
C ALA A 50 7.29 7.49 6.36
N ARG A 51 7.95 6.75 7.26
CA ARG A 51 8.24 5.32 7.10
C ARG A 51 6.98 4.48 6.89
N LEU A 52 5.95 4.67 7.72
CA LEU A 52 4.65 4.00 7.58
C LEU A 52 3.96 4.33 6.25
N MET A 53 4.08 5.57 5.77
CA MET A 53 3.51 6.00 4.48
C MET A 53 4.19 5.32 3.30
N VAL A 54 5.51 5.05 3.37
CA VAL A 54 6.21 4.25 2.35
C VAL A 54 5.68 2.82 2.33
N ILE A 55 5.62 2.17 3.50
CA ILE A 55 5.09 0.79 3.63
C ILE A 55 3.67 0.69 3.08
N ARG A 56 2.81 1.68 3.39
CA ARG A 56 1.43 1.77 2.90
C ARG A 56 1.36 1.77 1.37
N ARG A 57 2.26 2.49 0.68
CA ARG A 57 2.30 2.56 -0.79
C ARG A 57 2.83 1.28 -1.42
N MET A 58 3.77 0.60 -0.75
CA MET A 58 4.35 -0.66 -1.24
C MET A 58 3.37 -1.84 -1.16
N LYS A 59 2.49 -1.87 -0.15
CA LYS A 59 1.64 -3.03 0.11
C LYS A 59 0.69 -3.38 -1.05
N PRO A 60 -0.06 -2.44 -1.67
CA PRO A 60 -0.93 -2.73 -2.81
C PRO A 60 -0.19 -3.21 -4.06
N LEU A 61 1.08 -2.82 -4.21
CA LEU A 61 1.93 -3.25 -5.33
C LEU A 61 2.50 -4.67 -5.11
N GLY A 62 2.21 -5.30 -3.98
CA GLY A 62 2.63 -6.67 -3.69
C GLY A 62 4.14 -6.80 -3.44
N PHE A 63 4.78 -5.78 -2.87
CA PHE A 63 6.11 -5.94 -2.30
C PHE A 63 6.05 -6.79 -1.02
N THR A 64 7.09 -7.58 -0.82
CA THR A 64 7.30 -8.43 0.36
C THR A 64 7.81 -7.61 1.55
N LEU A 65 7.75 -8.21 2.76
CA LEU A 65 8.27 -7.54 3.97
C LEU A 65 9.78 -7.28 3.88
N ASP A 66 10.53 -8.17 3.22
CA ASP A 66 11.98 -8.01 3.08
C ASP A 66 12.32 -6.89 2.09
N GLU A 67 11.61 -6.79 0.96
CA GLU A 67 11.73 -5.64 0.03
C GLU A 67 11.34 -4.33 0.70
N MET A 68 10.30 -4.33 1.56
CA MET A 68 9.92 -3.16 2.34
C MET A 68 11.05 -2.76 3.30
N ARG A 69 11.62 -3.70 4.06
CA ARG A 69 12.76 -3.40 4.97
C ARG A 69 13.92 -2.81 4.21
N ASP A 70 14.26 -3.39 3.06
CA ASP A 70 15.42 -2.98 2.29
C ASP A 70 15.26 -1.57 1.69
N LEU A 71 14.09 -1.26 1.11
CA LEU A 71 13.82 0.09 0.61
C LEU A 71 13.84 1.12 1.74
N LEU A 72 13.33 0.76 2.91
CA LEU A 72 13.35 1.64 4.08
C LEU A 72 14.78 1.90 4.60
N ASP A 73 15.66 0.88 4.63
CA ASP A 73 17.08 1.07 4.96
C ASP A 73 17.77 2.02 3.96
N ILE A 74 17.47 1.86 2.67
CA ILE A 74 18.00 2.73 1.62
C ILE A 74 17.56 4.18 1.85
N THR A 75 16.28 4.42 2.12
CA THR A 75 15.78 5.78 2.37
C THR A 75 16.38 6.38 3.64
N ASP A 76 16.43 5.63 4.74
CA ASP A 76 16.99 6.12 6.00
C ASP A 76 18.45 6.56 5.83
N ARG A 77 19.26 5.76 5.12
CA ARG A 77 20.67 6.05 4.90
C ARG A 77 20.88 7.25 3.97
N LEU A 78 20.03 7.41 2.96
CA LEU A 78 20.07 8.57 2.08
C LEU A 78 19.67 9.87 2.80
N ASP A 79 18.74 9.80 3.76
CA ASP A 79 18.27 10.94 4.54
C ASP A 79 19.26 11.33 5.65
N THR A 80 19.91 10.35 6.29
CA THR A 80 20.80 10.58 7.44
C THR A 80 22.21 11.00 7.04
N ALA A 81 22.67 10.69 5.82
CA ALA A 81 24.03 10.94 5.37
C ALA A 81 24.13 11.82 4.10
N PRO A 82 23.85 13.14 4.18
CA PRO A 82 24.06 14.06 3.06
C PRO A 82 25.52 14.11 2.57
N SER A 83 26.48 13.72 3.42
CA SER A 83 27.92 13.72 3.15
C SER A 83 28.54 12.33 3.03
N ALA A 84 27.73 11.28 2.80
CA ALA A 84 28.28 9.94 2.51
C ALA A 84 29.31 10.04 1.36
N VAL A 85 30.40 9.28 1.46
CA VAL A 85 31.40 9.16 0.39
C VAL A 85 30.64 8.89 -0.90
N SER A 86 30.88 9.67 -1.95
CA SER A 86 30.04 9.70 -3.17
C SER A 86 29.66 8.30 -3.70
N THR A 87 30.57 7.34 -3.57
CA THR A 87 30.39 5.93 -3.95
C THR A 87 29.30 5.20 -3.16
N GLU A 88 29.17 5.39 -1.84
CA GLU A 88 28.12 4.74 -1.04
C GLU A 88 26.74 5.28 -1.42
N ARG A 89 26.64 6.61 -1.59
CA ARG A 89 25.41 7.25 -2.02
C ARG A 89 25.00 6.79 -3.42
N GLU A 90 25.95 6.67 -4.34
CA GLU A 90 25.72 6.15 -5.69
C GLU A 90 25.19 4.71 -5.66
N ALA A 91 25.79 3.82 -4.86
CA ALA A 91 25.31 2.45 -4.68
C ALA A 91 23.89 2.37 -4.09
N LEU A 92 23.56 3.26 -3.13
CA LEU A 92 22.20 3.35 -2.58
C LEU A 92 21.18 3.81 -3.63
N LEU A 93 21.53 4.80 -4.45
CA LEU A 93 20.66 5.27 -5.55
C LEU A 93 20.48 4.20 -6.63
N GLU A 94 21.52 3.45 -6.97
CA GLU A 94 21.43 2.33 -7.90
C GLU A 94 20.46 1.27 -7.38
N ARG A 95 20.59 0.88 -6.10
CA ARG A 95 19.66 -0.04 -5.44
C ARG A 95 18.24 0.52 -5.39
N MET A 96 18.05 1.81 -5.12
CA MET A 96 16.74 2.46 -5.17
C MET A 96 16.12 2.39 -6.58
N GLY A 97 16.95 2.50 -7.61
CA GLY A 97 16.54 2.34 -9.02
C GLY A 97 15.95 0.96 -9.32
N VAL A 98 16.41 -0.11 -8.65
CA VAL A 98 15.81 -1.44 -8.78
C VAL A 98 14.35 -1.45 -8.30
N TYR A 99 14.07 -0.78 -7.18
CA TYR A 99 12.71 -0.68 -6.65
C TYR A 99 11.80 0.22 -7.50
N GLU A 100 12.35 1.29 -8.08
CA GLU A 100 11.63 2.13 -9.05
C GLU A 100 11.19 1.30 -10.27
N GLN A 101 12.10 0.53 -10.87
CA GLN A 101 11.80 -0.34 -11.99
C GLN A 101 10.79 -1.44 -11.62
N ALA A 102 10.93 -2.03 -10.44
CA ALA A 102 9.99 -3.03 -9.93
C ALA A 102 8.58 -2.43 -9.76
N ALA A 103 8.48 -1.21 -9.23
CA ALA A 103 7.22 -0.49 -9.10
C ALA A 103 6.61 -0.19 -10.48
N ALA A 104 7.42 0.26 -11.45
CA ALA A 104 6.97 0.51 -12.82
C ALA A 104 6.40 -0.75 -13.49
N ARG A 105 7.07 -1.90 -13.35
CA ARG A 105 6.58 -3.18 -13.85
C ARG A 105 5.25 -3.59 -13.18
N LYS A 106 5.16 -3.47 -11.85
CA LYS A 106 3.93 -3.78 -11.10
C LYS A 106 2.75 -2.88 -11.52
N ILE A 107 3.01 -1.61 -11.81
CA ILE A 107 2.00 -0.69 -12.35
C ILE A 107 1.48 -1.19 -13.70
N GLU A 108 2.37 -1.65 -14.58
CA GLU A 108 1.96 -2.17 -15.88
C GLU A 108 1.13 -3.45 -15.77
N ASP A 109 1.53 -4.37 -14.89
CA ASP A 109 0.76 -5.58 -14.60
C ASP A 109 -0.66 -5.24 -14.08
N LEU A 110 -0.78 -4.24 -13.20
CA LEU A 110 -2.07 -3.78 -12.69
C LEU A 110 -2.93 -3.15 -13.78
N ARG A 111 -2.35 -2.41 -14.73
CA ARG A 111 -3.10 -1.88 -15.89
C ARG A 111 -3.65 -2.99 -16.76
N ILE A 112 -2.85 -4.01 -17.04
CA ILE A 112 -3.29 -5.20 -17.80
C ILE A 112 -4.44 -5.89 -17.07
N GLN A 113 -4.36 -6.04 -15.75
CA GLN A 113 -5.44 -6.62 -14.96
C GLN A 113 -6.71 -5.78 -14.99
N LEU A 114 -6.57 -4.45 -14.93
CA LEU A 114 -7.70 -3.52 -15.04
C LEU A 114 -8.42 -3.68 -16.38
N THR A 115 -7.69 -3.65 -17.50
CA THR A 115 -8.29 -3.85 -18.84
C THR A 115 -9.06 -5.17 -18.91
N ARG A 116 -8.48 -6.27 -18.42
CA ARG A 116 -9.16 -7.58 -18.40
C ARG A 116 -10.44 -7.57 -17.57
N ALA A 117 -10.42 -6.89 -16.42
CA ALA A 117 -11.59 -6.77 -15.56
C ALA A 117 -12.71 -5.94 -16.22
N GLU A 118 -12.34 -4.87 -16.93
CA GLU A 118 -13.27 -4.01 -17.68
C GLU A 118 -13.92 -4.77 -18.86
N ASP A 119 -13.14 -5.54 -19.61
CA ASP A 119 -13.63 -6.40 -20.69
C ASP A 119 -14.62 -7.45 -20.17
N PHE A 120 -14.29 -8.07 -19.04
CA PHE A 120 -15.17 -9.04 -18.39
C PHE A 120 -16.49 -8.39 -17.93
N ALA A 121 -16.43 -7.23 -17.27
CA ALA A 121 -17.62 -6.48 -16.86
C ALA A 121 -18.50 -6.10 -18.06
N THR A 122 -17.89 -5.69 -19.17
CA THR A 122 -18.58 -5.37 -20.43
C THR A 122 -19.27 -6.59 -21.03
N THR A 123 -18.59 -7.74 -20.99
CA THR A 123 -19.15 -9.02 -21.45
C THR A 123 -20.38 -9.41 -20.64
N LEU A 124 -20.32 -9.32 -19.32
CA LEU A 124 -21.46 -9.60 -18.43
C LEU A 124 -22.63 -8.65 -18.69
N ARG A 125 -22.37 -7.34 -18.83
CA ARG A 125 -23.40 -6.33 -19.12
C ARG A 125 -24.09 -6.60 -20.46
N THR A 126 -23.33 -6.99 -21.48
CA THR A 126 -23.88 -7.32 -22.80
C THR A 126 -24.78 -8.55 -22.73
N ARG A 127 -24.38 -9.60 -22.01
CA ARG A 127 -25.21 -10.79 -21.80
C ARG A 127 -26.50 -10.48 -21.04
N LEU A 128 -26.43 -9.67 -19.99
CA LEU A 128 -27.62 -9.27 -19.22
C LEU A 128 -28.62 -8.49 -20.07
N ARG A 129 -28.15 -7.62 -20.99
CA ARG A 129 -29.01 -6.88 -21.92
C ARG A 129 -29.64 -7.75 -23.02
N ASN A 130 -28.91 -8.78 -23.45
CA ASN A 130 -29.33 -9.66 -24.54
C ASN A 130 -30.07 -10.90 -24.04
N ALA A 131 -30.28 -11.04 -22.73
CA ALA A 131 -31.14 -12.07 -22.19
C ALA A 131 -32.57 -11.79 -22.71
N PRO A 132 -33.19 -12.70 -23.48
CA PRO A 132 -34.57 -12.54 -23.89
C PRO A 132 -35.41 -12.39 -22.63
N GLY A 133 -36.30 -11.39 -22.62
CA GLY A 133 -37.19 -11.13 -21.50
C GLY A 133 -37.92 -12.42 -21.10
N GLU A 134 -38.10 -12.61 -19.80
CA GLU A 134 -39.14 -13.48 -19.26
C GLU A 134 -40.50 -12.99 -19.80
N ASP A 135 -40.83 -13.34 -21.04
CA ASP A 135 -42.11 -13.06 -21.69
C ASP A 135 -42.67 -14.35 -22.30
N THR A 136 -42.73 -15.40 -21.46
CA THR A 136 -43.53 -16.61 -21.71
C THR A 136 -44.37 -16.99 -20.48
N ALA A 137 -44.68 -16.02 -19.61
CA ALA A 137 -45.58 -16.20 -18.46
C ALA A 137 -46.85 -15.36 -18.59
N ALA A 138 -47.43 -15.27 -19.79
CA ALA A 138 -48.77 -14.73 -19.99
C ALA A 138 -49.42 -15.37 -21.23
N ARG A 139 -49.85 -16.63 -21.12
CA ARG A 139 -50.91 -17.16 -22.00
C ARG A 139 -52.19 -17.29 -21.16
N PRO A 140 -53.30 -16.62 -21.54
CA PRO A 140 -54.49 -16.55 -20.71
C PRO A 140 -55.25 -17.88 -20.72
N ALA A 141 -55.97 -18.09 -19.62
CA ALA A 141 -56.95 -19.15 -19.47
C ALA A 141 -57.99 -19.11 -20.60
N ALA A 142 -58.13 -20.22 -21.31
CA ALA A 142 -59.30 -20.52 -22.12
C ALA A 142 -59.49 -22.03 -22.14
N HIS A 143 -60.26 -22.54 -21.18
CA HIS A 143 -60.95 -23.81 -21.34
C HIS A 143 -62.45 -23.51 -21.31
N ALA A 144 -63.05 -23.64 -22.48
CA ALA A 144 -64.47 -23.91 -22.66
C ALA A 144 -64.80 -25.33 -22.19
#